data_AF-A0A2K9LXC7-F1
#
_entry.id   AF-A0A2K9LXC7-F1
#
_cell.length_a   1.000
_cell.length_b   1.000
_cell.length_c   1.000
_cell.angle_alpha   90.00
_cell.angle_beta   90.00
_cell.angle_gamma   90.00
#
_symmetry.space_group_name_H-M   'P 1'
#
loop_
_entity.id
_entity.type
_entity.pdbx_description
1 polymer ?
#
loop_
_entity_poly.entity_id
_entity_poly.type
_entity_poly.pdbx_seq_one_letter_code
_entity_poly.pdbx_strand_id
1 'polypeptide(L)'
;MAITSLFIAFGISTLYLFMFYTSGLIAIELFKFKIKNYFVAIATGFFSYFTFLSVCTFPLQLISVLPYTFFIYYIFAISVIYLLFCFVFMRFWLNTNVFKVDSLFFIGVVFIFIAIDFVSIKFISTENFSRHKNTLAILYWLKDNPVSFFNNSTLFNFLGFKPFQGWYSFQLSTIMMVNAQPYQYKDIIIPLTVILDAFLITSIFFTFYESFGLNDKFKKRVIKFSVSLVIFILTRMAFWKLGYSIFGGEMILLYLIFYATTLLLRYTTFNNRERHNPILIGLILGGYISFSWDSSYQILFLLYAFIFTIQRKFTQNFTKDILKIALFPMVGFIFYNVILGLYIQIIIFGSILLVMFMTAYLMNKNYSFVVKFELFLENRSTFAVLIVPIFFMAISTAFILAFNENIISEEYNSLNILYIWMSVIKNNIAQQLLTFIISMSLLAGSLVWVFFRKKIKADLLTSVVDLFLISYLTFYNPISVRFISTFYPKMFETNGMVLLVLLFATLNSLPYSIKGKGLKEKNEEVVVIKHYSRVSF
;
A
#
# COMPACT_ATOMS: atom_id res chain seq x y z
N MET A 1 -36.61 5.41 -6.72
CA MET A 1 -35.64 4.58 -5.97
C MET A 1 -34.19 4.86 -6.36
N ALA A 2 -33.78 4.82 -7.63
CA ALA A 2 -32.38 5.06 -8.00
C ALA A 2 -31.84 6.45 -7.59
N ILE A 3 -32.64 7.51 -7.81
CA ILE A 3 -32.28 8.89 -7.44
C ILE A 3 -32.11 9.03 -5.91
N THR A 4 -33.03 8.47 -5.13
CA THR A 4 -32.98 8.49 -3.66
C THR A 4 -31.76 7.72 -3.13
N SER A 5 -31.42 6.56 -3.70
CA SER A 5 -30.21 5.80 -3.32
C SER A 5 -28.92 6.56 -3.61
N LEU A 6 -28.87 7.31 -4.72
CA LEU A 6 -27.72 8.12 -5.10
C LEU A 6 -27.50 9.30 -4.13
N PHE A 7 -28.57 9.99 -3.72
CA PHE A 7 -28.49 11.03 -2.68
C PHE A 7 -28.00 10.47 -1.34
N ILE A 8 -28.47 9.28 -0.95
CA ILE A 8 -28.00 8.61 0.26
C ILE A 8 -26.50 8.28 0.16
N ALA A 9 -26.07 7.68 -0.95
CA ALA A 9 -24.66 7.37 -1.17
C ALA A 9 -23.77 8.62 -1.14
N PHE A 10 -24.25 9.75 -1.70
CA PHE A 10 -23.56 11.04 -1.65
C PHE A 10 -23.48 11.62 -0.23
N GLY A 11 -24.56 11.55 0.55
CA GLY A 11 -24.56 12.03 1.94
C GLY A 11 -23.58 11.24 2.81
N ILE A 12 -23.56 9.91 2.64
CA ILE A 12 -22.67 9.01 3.40
C ILE A 12 -21.21 9.20 2.97
N SER A 13 -20.94 9.31 1.67
CA SER A 13 -19.58 9.56 1.18
C SER A 13 -19.06 10.90 1.70
N THR A 14 -19.89 11.94 1.72
CA THR A 14 -19.53 13.27 2.27
C THR A 14 -19.16 13.18 3.75
N LEU A 15 -19.93 12.44 4.56
CA LEU A 15 -19.65 12.24 5.98
C LEU A 15 -18.31 11.54 6.20
N TYR A 16 -18.04 10.45 5.47
CA TYR A 16 -16.77 9.73 5.59
C TYR A 16 -15.59 10.53 5.03
N LEU A 17 -15.76 11.25 3.92
CA LEU A 17 -14.72 12.15 3.40
C LEU A 17 -14.38 13.27 4.38
N PHE A 18 -15.39 13.83 5.05
CA PHE A 18 -15.18 14.79 6.13
C PHE A 18 -14.34 14.15 7.24
N MET A 19 -14.74 12.96 7.72
CA MET A 19 -14.00 12.24 8.76
C MET A 19 -12.54 11.95 8.36
N PHE A 20 -12.29 11.50 7.13
CA PHE A 20 -10.94 11.24 6.61
C PHE A 20 -10.12 12.52 6.44
N TYR A 21 -10.74 13.60 5.98
CA TYR A 21 -10.08 14.89 5.87
C TYR A 21 -9.65 15.40 7.25
N THR A 22 -10.57 15.44 8.22
CA THR A 22 -10.29 15.97 9.56
C THR A 22 -9.30 15.11 10.33
N SER A 23 -9.45 13.78 10.29
CA SER A 23 -8.52 12.88 10.98
C SER A 23 -7.13 12.91 10.36
N GLY A 24 -7.07 13.03 9.03
CA GLY A 24 -5.83 13.22 8.31
C GLY A 24 -5.10 14.47 8.76
N LEU A 25 -5.80 15.62 8.85
CA LEU A 25 -5.20 16.87 9.32
C LEU A 25 -4.68 16.77 10.74
N ILE A 26 -5.42 16.12 11.64
CA ILE A 26 -4.97 15.85 13.01
C ILE A 26 -3.69 15.00 12.98
N ALA A 27 -3.67 13.90 12.21
CA ALA A 27 -2.49 13.04 12.10
C ALA A 27 -1.28 13.79 11.54
N ILE A 28 -1.47 14.56 10.47
CA ILE A 28 -0.44 15.39 9.83
C ILE A 28 0.14 16.39 10.83
N GLU A 29 -0.69 17.04 11.64
CA GLU A 29 -0.24 17.99 12.65
C GLU A 29 0.49 17.29 13.81
N LEU A 30 -0.04 16.16 14.31
CA LEU A 30 0.58 15.35 15.36
C LEU A 30 1.97 14.84 14.96
N PHE A 31 2.11 14.38 13.71
CA PHE A 31 3.39 13.95 13.15
C PHE A 31 4.22 15.10 12.58
N LYS A 32 3.72 16.34 12.63
CA LYS A 32 4.34 17.57 12.12
C LYS A 32 4.80 17.44 10.67
N PHE A 33 3.95 16.86 9.84
CA PHE A 33 4.20 16.63 8.43
C PHE A 33 3.84 17.89 7.63
N LYS A 34 4.77 18.43 6.84
CA LYS A 34 4.53 19.66 6.06
C LYS A 34 3.69 19.34 4.82
N ILE A 35 2.53 19.97 4.70
CA ILE A 35 1.63 19.86 3.53
C ILE A 35 1.20 21.25 3.07
N LYS A 36 1.06 21.45 1.75
CA LYS A 36 0.55 22.71 1.18
C LYS A 36 -0.95 22.63 0.89
N ASN A 37 -1.41 21.54 0.28
CA ASN A 37 -2.83 21.29 0.04
C ASN A 37 -3.42 20.39 1.13
N TYR A 38 -4.30 20.96 1.95
CA TYR A 38 -4.97 20.26 3.04
C TYR A 38 -5.78 19.03 2.57
N PHE A 39 -6.22 18.95 1.32
CA PHE A 39 -6.94 17.78 0.81
C PHE A 39 -6.06 16.53 0.66
N VAL A 40 -4.72 16.67 0.65
CA VAL A 40 -3.78 15.54 0.77
C VAL A 40 -3.97 14.78 2.09
N ALA A 41 -4.58 15.42 3.09
CA ALA A 41 -4.91 14.78 4.35
C ALA A 41 -5.89 13.61 4.19
N ILE A 42 -6.74 13.61 3.16
CA ILE A 42 -7.74 12.56 2.95
C ILE A 42 -7.08 11.18 2.86
N ALA A 43 -6.00 11.02 2.09
CA ALA A 43 -5.29 9.74 2.01
C ALA A 43 -4.70 9.32 3.37
N THR A 44 -4.13 10.27 4.12
CA THR A 44 -3.60 9.98 5.46
C THR A 44 -4.70 9.55 6.43
N GLY A 45 -5.81 10.27 6.46
CA GLY A 45 -6.94 9.96 7.33
C GLY A 45 -7.64 8.66 6.94
N PHE A 46 -7.81 8.41 5.64
CA PHE A 46 -8.36 7.16 5.12
C PHE A 46 -7.54 5.95 5.57
N PHE A 47 -6.23 5.93 5.27
CA PHE A 47 -5.40 4.77 5.62
C PHE A 47 -5.20 4.64 7.13
N SER A 48 -5.04 5.75 7.86
CA SER A 48 -4.93 5.69 9.33
C SER A 48 -6.21 5.19 9.99
N TYR A 49 -7.39 5.55 9.46
CA TYR A 49 -8.67 5.02 9.91
C TYR A 49 -8.74 3.50 9.73
N PHE A 50 -8.36 2.97 8.56
CA PHE A 50 -8.36 1.52 8.33
C PHE A 50 -7.28 0.79 9.16
N THR A 51 -6.13 1.41 9.43
CA THR A 51 -5.18 0.88 10.40
C THR A 51 -5.79 0.81 11.81
N PHE A 52 -6.48 1.87 12.24
CA PHE A 52 -7.13 1.90 13.55
C PHE A 52 -8.24 0.83 13.65
N LEU A 53 -9.06 0.68 12.61
CA LEU A 53 -10.03 -0.40 12.51
C LEU A 53 -9.36 -1.76 12.64
N SER A 54 -8.29 -2.04 11.88
CA SER A 54 -7.55 -3.29 11.98
C SER A 54 -7.06 -3.55 13.40
N VAL A 55 -6.33 -2.59 14.00
CA VAL A 55 -5.74 -2.75 15.34
C VAL A 55 -6.81 -2.98 16.40
N CYS A 56 -7.91 -2.24 16.37
CA CYS A 56 -8.97 -2.37 17.36
C CYS A 56 -9.82 -3.63 17.17
N THR A 57 -9.97 -4.13 15.93
CA THR A 57 -10.73 -5.36 15.68
C THR A 57 -9.93 -6.64 15.94
N PHE A 58 -8.59 -6.59 15.90
CA PHE A 58 -7.76 -7.79 16.08
C PHE A 58 -8.05 -8.62 17.34
N PRO A 59 -8.16 -8.05 18.56
CA PRO A 59 -8.42 -8.86 19.75
C PRO A 59 -9.76 -9.61 19.67
N LEU A 60 -10.76 -8.99 19.06
CA LEU A 60 -12.08 -9.60 18.88
C LEU A 60 -12.02 -10.74 17.87
N GLN A 61 -11.20 -10.61 16.83
CA GLN A 61 -11.06 -11.64 15.79
C GLN A 61 -10.46 -12.94 16.34
N LEU A 62 -9.80 -12.93 17.50
CA LEU A 62 -9.30 -14.14 18.16
C LEU A 62 -10.36 -14.90 18.97
N ILE A 63 -11.50 -14.27 19.28
CA ILE A 63 -12.55 -14.91 20.07
C ILE A 63 -13.46 -15.67 19.11
N SER A 64 -13.25 -16.98 19.04
CA SER A 64 -13.87 -17.84 18.02
C SER A 64 -15.39 -17.94 18.08
N VAL A 65 -16.01 -17.60 19.21
CA VAL A 65 -17.45 -17.72 19.45
C VAL A 65 -18.17 -16.39 19.22
N LEU A 66 -17.45 -15.28 18.94
CA LEU A 66 -18.10 -13.98 18.71
C LEU A 66 -18.92 -14.00 17.41
N PRO A 67 -20.21 -13.60 17.47
CA PRO A 67 -21.05 -13.52 16.29
C PRO A 67 -20.58 -12.39 15.37
N TYR A 68 -20.67 -12.59 14.05
CA TYR A 68 -20.19 -11.62 13.06
C TYR A 68 -20.82 -10.22 13.23
N THR A 69 -22.09 -10.19 13.65
CA THR A 69 -22.87 -9.02 14.04
C THR A 69 -22.15 -8.11 15.02
N PHE A 70 -21.45 -8.71 16.00
CA PHE A 70 -20.70 -7.95 16.99
C PHE A 70 -19.58 -7.16 16.33
N PHE A 71 -18.88 -7.74 15.35
CA PHE A 71 -17.84 -7.05 14.60
C PHE A 71 -18.38 -5.86 13.80
N ILE A 72 -19.54 -6.02 13.18
CA ILE A 72 -20.16 -4.92 12.40
C ILE A 72 -20.56 -3.76 13.32
N TYR A 73 -21.23 -4.05 14.45
CA TYR A 73 -21.59 -3.02 15.42
C TYR A 73 -20.37 -2.40 16.11
N TYR A 74 -19.33 -3.19 16.37
CA TYR A 74 -18.09 -2.69 16.96
C TYR A 74 -17.35 -1.74 16.01
N ILE A 75 -17.29 -2.04 14.71
CA ILE A 75 -16.75 -1.13 13.70
C ILE A 75 -17.57 0.15 13.62
N PHE A 76 -18.90 0.05 13.64
CA PHE A 76 -19.76 1.23 13.68
C PHE A 76 -19.49 2.10 14.92
N ALA A 77 -19.36 1.49 16.10
CA ALA A 77 -18.99 2.18 17.33
C ALA A 77 -17.62 2.85 17.22
N ILE A 78 -16.63 2.17 16.62
CA ILE A 78 -15.32 2.77 16.33
C ILE A 78 -15.47 3.98 15.41
N SER A 79 -16.26 3.90 14.34
CA SER A 79 -16.50 5.03 13.43
C SER A 79 -17.09 6.23 14.16
N VAL A 80 -18.05 6.00 15.07
CA VAL A 80 -18.62 7.06 15.92
C VAL A 80 -17.57 7.66 16.85
N ILE A 81 -16.78 6.83 17.55
CA ILE A 81 -15.70 7.29 18.43
C ILE A 81 -14.65 8.09 17.64
N TYR A 82 -14.31 7.63 16.44
CA TYR A 82 -13.34 8.28 15.56
C TYR A 82 -13.86 9.64 15.05
N LEU A 83 -15.16 9.74 14.78
CA LEU A 83 -15.82 11.00 14.44
C LEU A 83 -15.87 11.96 15.65
N LEU A 84 -16.16 11.46 16.86
CA LEU A 84 -16.06 12.26 18.10
C LEU A 84 -14.64 12.77 18.34
N PHE A 85 -13.63 11.93 18.11
CA PHE A 85 -12.22 12.33 18.16
C PHE A 85 -11.93 13.49 17.19
N CYS A 86 -12.46 13.44 15.97
CA CYS A 86 -12.31 14.53 15.01
C CYS A 86 -12.92 15.86 15.52
N PHE A 87 -14.04 15.81 16.25
CA PHE A 87 -14.65 16.99 16.86
C PHE A 87 -13.87 17.51 18.08
N VAL A 88 -13.39 16.62 18.96
CA VAL A 88 -12.57 17.02 20.13
C VAL A 88 -11.31 17.79 19.68
N PHE A 89 -10.74 17.38 18.55
CA PHE A 89 -9.54 17.98 17.97
C PHE A 89 -9.82 19.05 16.90
N MET A 90 -10.99 19.70 16.95
CA MET A 90 -11.44 20.71 15.98
C MET A 90 -10.44 21.83 15.70
N ARG A 91 -9.65 22.21 16.71
CA ARG A 91 -8.60 23.24 16.58
C ARG A 91 -7.61 22.94 15.45
N PHE A 92 -7.36 21.67 15.13
CA PHE A 92 -6.39 21.28 14.12
C PHE A 92 -6.90 21.40 12.69
N TRP A 93 -8.21 21.37 12.46
CA TRP A 93 -8.78 21.47 11.12
C TRP A 93 -9.61 22.72 10.88
N LEU A 94 -10.11 23.43 11.91
CA LEU A 94 -10.76 24.74 11.71
C LEU A 94 -9.79 25.85 11.27
N ASN A 95 -8.49 25.67 11.52
CA ASN A 95 -7.46 26.61 11.09
C ASN A 95 -7.09 26.49 9.60
N THR A 96 -7.72 25.58 8.85
CA THR A 96 -7.44 25.39 7.42
C THR A 96 -8.44 26.17 6.55
N ASN A 97 -7.92 27.00 5.64
CA ASN A 97 -8.76 27.66 4.64
C ASN A 97 -9.15 26.64 3.54
N VAL A 98 -10.35 26.07 3.68
CA VAL A 98 -10.92 25.08 2.74
C VAL A 98 -11.16 25.69 1.34
N PHE A 99 -11.48 26.98 1.23
CA PHE A 99 -11.83 27.66 -0.03
C PHE A 99 -10.64 28.34 -0.74
N LYS A 100 -9.50 27.65 -0.86
CA LYS A 100 -8.36 28.13 -1.67
C LYS A 100 -8.52 27.71 -3.15
N VAL A 101 -7.87 28.43 -4.06
CA VAL A 101 -7.84 28.08 -5.51
C VAL A 101 -7.30 26.67 -5.73
N ASP A 102 -6.33 26.25 -4.91
CA ASP A 102 -5.79 24.88 -4.94
C ASP A 102 -6.85 23.80 -4.63
N SER A 103 -7.87 24.14 -3.83
CA SER A 103 -9.01 23.27 -3.51
C SER A 103 -9.95 23.09 -4.71
N LEU A 104 -10.20 24.15 -5.48
CA LEU A 104 -11.00 24.07 -6.70
C LEU A 104 -10.31 23.19 -7.74
N PHE A 105 -8.99 23.32 -7.85
CA PHE A 105 -8.20 22.48 -8.75
C PHE A 105 -8.21 21.01 -8.33
N PHE A 106 -8.13 20.72 -7.03
CA PHE A 106 -8.30 19.38 -6.48
C PHE A 106 -9.67 18.79 -6.86
N ILE A 107 -10.76 19.52 -6.63
CA ILE A 107 -12.12 19.07 -6.98
C ILE A 107 -12.27 18.81 -8.48
N GLY A 108 -11.65 19.65 -9.34
CA GLY A 108 -11.63 19.42 -10.78
C GLY A 108 -11.01 18.07 -11.16
N VAL A 109 -9.90 17.69 -10.52
CA VAL A 109 -9.26 16.38 -10.73
C VAL A 109 -10.12 15.24 -10.18
N VAL A 110 -10.81 15.44 -9.05
CA VAL A 110 -11.76 14.44 -8.53
C VAL A 110 -12.84 14.13 -9.56
N PHE A 111 -13.43 15.14 -10.20
CA PHE A 111 -14.45 14.92 -11.24
C PHE A 111 -13.90 14.12 -12.44
N ILE A 112 -12.64 14.33 -12.82
CA ILE A 112 -11.97 13.55 -13.87
C ILE A 112 -11.89 12.07 -13.46
N PHE A 113 -11.45 11.78 -12.22
CA PHE A 113 -11.37 10.39 -11.75
C PHE A 113 -12.74 9.73 -11.57
N ILE A 114 -13.76 10.46 -11.11
CA ILE A 114 -15.14 9.95 -11.08
C ILE A 114 -15.59 9.53 -12.49
N ALA A 115 -15.36 10.39 -13.50
CA ALA A 115 -15.74 10.08 -14.87
C ALA A 115 -14.98 8.85 -15.41
N ILE A 116 -13.68 8.76 -15.12
CA ILE A 116 -12.86 7.60 -15.50
C ILE A 116 -13.39 6.33 -14.84
N ASP A 117 -13.69 6.35 -13.54
CA ASP A 117 -14.17 5.17 -12.83
C ASP A 117 -15.52 4.68 -13.35
N PHE A 118 -16.45 5.60 -13.63
CA PHE A 118 -17.71 5.23 -14.27
C PHE A 118 -17.51 4.60 -15.66
N VAL A 119 -16.61 5.15 -16.48
CA VAL A 119 -16.27 4.59 -17.80
C VAL A 119 -15.58 3.24 -17.65
N SER A 120 -14.61 3.13 -16.74
CA SER A 120 -13.86 1.90 -16.52
C SER A 120 -14.74 0.76 -16.01
N ILE A 121 -15.64 1.02 -15.05
CA ILE A 121 -16.59 0.00 -14.56
C ILE A 121 -17.48 -0.51 -15.69
N LYS A 122 -17.92 0.38 -16.60
CA LYS A 122 -18.87 0.01 -17.65
C LYS A 122 -18.22 -0.66 -18.86
N PHE A 123 -17.00 -0.29 -19.23
CA PHE A 123 -16.40 -0.67 -20.52
C PHE A 123 -15.07 -1.43 -20.42
N ILE A 124 -14.36 -1.33 -19.29
CA ILE A 124 -13.00 -1.91 -19.14
C ILE A 124 -12.99 -3.06 -18.15
N SER A 125 -13.71 -2.90 -17.04
CA SER A 125 -13.72 -3.87 -15.95
C SER A 125 -14.32 -5.19 -16.40
N THR A 126 -13.62 -6.28 -16.10
CA THR A 126 -14.15 -7.66 -16.21
C THR A 126 -14.97 -8.05 -14.99
N GLU A 127 -15.11 -7.14 -14.01
CA GLU A 127 -15.71 -7.43 -12.73
C GLU A 127 -17.24 -7.46 -12.80
N ASN A 128 -17.83 -8.56 -12.32
CA ASN A 128 -19.27 -8.68 -12.16
C ASN A 128 -19.66 -8.35 -10.71
N PHE A 129 -20.27 -7.17 -10.50
CA PHE A 129 -20.78 -6.73 -9.20
C PHE A 129 -21.73 -7.76 -8.54
N SER A 130 -22.36 -8.65 -9.32
CA SER A 130 -23.22 -9.72 -8.78
C SER A 130 -22.48 -10.65 -7.81
N ARG A 131 -21.20 -10.96 -8.08
CA ARG A 131 -20.38 -11.79 -7.18
C ARG A 131 -20.09 -11.07 -5.87
N HIS A 132 -19.79 -9.76 -5.96
CA HIS A 132 -19.58 -8.91 -4.79
C HIS A 132 -20.86 -8.77 -3.96
N LYS A 133 -21.99 -8.52 -4.62
CA LYS A 133 -23.33 -8.49 -4.00
C LYS A 133 -23.64 -9.78 -3.26
N ASN A 134 -23.36 -10.95 -3.86
CA ASN A 134 -23.59 -12.24 -3.20
C ASN A 134 -22.72 -12.39 -1.96
N THR A 135 -21.45 -11.98 -2.04
CA THR A 135 -20.56 -11.97 -0.87
C THR A 135 -21.11 -11.09 0.25
N LEU A 136 -21.52 -9.85 -0.06
CA LEU A 136 -22.14 -8.94 0.90
C LEU A 136 -23.44 -9.49 1.48
N ALA A 137 -24.27 -10.14 0.66
CA ALA A 137 -25.53 -10.74 1.13
C ALA A 137 -25.29 -11.91 2.09
N ILE A 138 -24.30 -12.77 1.81
CA ILE A 138 -23.91 -13.86 2.72
C ILE A 138 -23.37 -13.28 4.04
N LEU A 139 -22.46 -12.30 3.96
CA LEU A 139 -21.92 -11.65 5.16
C LEU A 139 -22.99 -10.92 5.97
N TYR A 140 -23.98 -10.31 5.30
CA TYR A 140 -25.12 -9.70 5.95
C TYR A 140 -26.01 -10.75 6.65
N TRP A 141 -26.23 -11.91 6.03
CA TRP A 141 -26.99 -13.01 6.63
C TRP A 141 -26.34 -13.58 7.91
N LEU A 142 -25.00 -13.57 7.99
CA LEU A 142 -24.24 -13.96 9.21
C LEU A 142 -24.51 -13.03 10.40
N LYS A 143 -25.13 -11.86 10.17
CA LYS A 143 -25.62 -11.00 11.24
C LYS A 143 -26.68 -11.69 12.12
N ASP A 144 -27.54 -12.50 11.51
CA ASP A 144 -28.66 -13.12 12.21
C ASP A 144 -28.39 -14.60 12.51
N ASN A 145 -27.31 -15.15 11.96
CA ASN A 145 -26.95 -16.56 12.03
C ASN A 145 -25.49 -16.68 12.50
N PRO A 146 -25.26 -16.71 13.83
CA PRO A 146 -23.92 -16.68 14.38
C PRO A 146 -23.19 -17.99 14.04
N VAL A 147 -22.16 -17.87 13.20
CA VAL A 147 -21.28 -18.98 12.85
C VAL A 147 -19.89 -18.70 13.43
N SER A 148 -19.32 -19.66 14.16
CA SER A 148 -17.92 -19.59 14.56
C SER A 148 -17.02 -19.76 13.33
N PHE A 149 -16.28 -18.71 12.97
CA PHE A 149 -15.36 -18.73 11.84
C PHE A 149 -14.15 -19.65 12.04
N PHE A 150 -13.91 -20.13 13.26
CA PHE A 150 -12.83 -21.08 13.57
C PHE A 150 -13.29 -22.55 13.56
N ASN A 151 -14.60 -22.81 13.74
CA ASN A 151 -15.13 -24.16 13.86
C ASN A 151 -15.91 -24.66 12.63
N ASN A 152 -16.31 -23.77 11.71
CA ASN A 152 -17.11 -24.14 10.53
C ASN A 152 -16.30 -24.03 9.22
N SER A 153 -15.76 -25.16 8.77
CA SER A 153 -14.86 -25.24 7.60
C SER A 153 -15.54 -24.87 6.27
N THR A 154 -16.84 -25.13 6.10
CA THR A 154 -17.51 -24.96 4.81
C THR A 154 -17.73 -23.50 4.40
N LEU A 155 -18.10 -22.64 5.34
CA LEU A 155 -18.40 -21.23 5.07
C LEU A 155 -17.11 -20.39 4.92
N PHE A 156 -16.07 -20.73 5.69
CA PHE A 156 -14.73 -20.15 5.55
C PHE A 156 -14.07 -20.54 4.22
N ASN A 157 -14.21 -21.80 3.79
CA ASN A 157 -13.68 -22.26 2.50
C ASN A 157 -14.25 -21.46 1.30
N PHE A 158 -15.46 -20.91 1.42
CA PHE A 158 -16.09 -20.12 0.37
C PHE A 158 -15.80 -18.61 0.45
N LEU A 159 -15.77 -18.04 1.66
CA LEU A 159 -15.60 -16.59 1.87
C LEU A 159 -14.14 -16.17 2.09
N GLY A 160 -13.24 -17.11 2.40
CA GLY A 160 -11.86 -16.85 2.76
C GLY A 160 -11.76 -15.82 3.91
N PHE A 161 -10.87 -14.85 3.76
CA PHE A 161 -10.63 -13.80 4.78
C PHE A 161 -11.57 -12.59 4.70
N LYS A 162 -12.50 -12.56 3.75
CA LYS A 162 -13.41 -11.42 3.55
C LYS A 162 -14.19 -10.99 4.81
N PRO A 163 -14.65 -11.91 5.68
CA PRO A 163 -15.30 -11.51 6.95
C PRO A 163 -14.37 -10.67 7.85
N PHE A 164 -13.06 -10.94 7.83
CA PHE A 164 -12.06 -10.27 8.67
C PHE A 164 -11.50 -8.98 8.06
N GLN A 165 -11.87 -8.66 6.82
CA GLN A 165 -11.44 -7.45 6.13
C GLN A 165 -12.28 -6.25 6.56
N GLY A 166 -11.62 -5.21 7.05
CA GLY A 166 -12.24 -3.95 7.44
C GLY A 166 -13.02 -3.29 6.30
N TRP A 167 -12.59 -3.47 5.05
CA TRP A 167 -13.26 -2.91 3.88
C TRP A 167 -14.66 -3.48 3.64
N TYR A 168 -14.83 -4.81 3.71
CA TYR A 168 -16.15 -5.46 3.60
C TYR A 168 -17.06 -5.06 4.76
N SER A 169 -16.50 -5.05 5.97
CA SER A 169 -17.25 -4.69 7.17
C SER A 169 -17.71 -3.22 7.15
N PHE A 170 -16.90 -2.31 6.58
CA PHE A 170 -17.26 -0.92 6.33
C PHE A 170 -18.41 -0.76 5.32
N GLN A 171 -18.43 -1.57 4.26
CA GLN A 171 -19.54 -1.57 3.30
C GLN A 171 -20.83 -2.11 3.94
N LEU A 172 -20.72 -3.15 4.77
CA LEU A 172 -21.86 -3.73 5.49
C LEU A 172 -22.44 -2.78 6.54
N SER A 173 -21.59 -2.06 7.28
CA SER A 173 -22.08 -1.05 8.24
C SER A 173 -22.88 0.05 7.52
N THR A 174 -22.44 0.44 6.33
CA THR A 174 -23.16 1.41 5.49
C THR A 174 -24.52 0.87 5.03
N ILE A 175 -24.58 -0.39 4.58
CA ILE A 175 -25.82 -1.08 4.22
C ILE A 175 -26.79 -1.13 5.40
N MET A 176 -26.28 -1.47 6.59
CA MET A 176 -27.09 -1.54 7.82
C MET A 176 -27.62 -0.18 8.26
N MET A 177 -26.82 0.87 8.16
CA MET A 177 -27.23 2.23 8.55
C MET A 177 -28.41 2.74 7.74
N VAL A 178 -28.48 2.37 6.46
CA VAL A 178 -29.57 2.75 5.53
C VAL A 178 -30.71 1.73 5.53
N ASN A 179 -30.53 0.59 6.21
CA ASN A 179 -31.42 -0.56 6.16
C ASN A 179 -31.72 -1.00 4.71
N ALA A 180 -30.68 -1.02 3.87
CA ALA A 180 -30.82 -1.34 2.46
C ALA A 180 -31.12 -2.83 2.25
N GLN A 181 -31.99 -3.15 1.29
CA GLN A 181 -32.27 -4.52 0.89
C GLN A 181 -31.27 -5.00 -0.20
N PRO A 182 -31.02 -6.32 -0.36
CA PRO A 182 -30.00 -6.83 -1.29
C PRO A 182 -30.10 -6.34 -2.74
N TYR A 183 -31.31 -6.06 -3.25
CA TYR A 183 -31.47 -5.50 -4.60
C TYR A 183 -31.01 -4.04 -4.71
N GLN A 184 -30.97 -3.30 -3.59
CA GLN A 184 -30.53 -1.90 -3.51
C GLN A 184 -29.02 -1.74 -3.30
N TYR A 185 -28.30 -2.83 -2.96
CA TYR A 185 -26.85 -2.77 -2.67
C TYR A 185 -26.06 -2.14 -3.82
N LYS A 186 -26.44 -2.46 -5.06
CA LYS A 186 -25.78 -1.92 -6.26
C LYS A 186 -25.90 -0.40 -6.34
N ASP A 187 -27.08 0.13 -6.05
CA ASP A 187 -27.39 1.55 -6.19
C ASP A 187 -26.79 2.41 -5.07
N ILE A 188 -26.32 1.79 -3.98
CA ILE A 188 -25.69 2.46 -2.84
C ILE A 188 -24.18 2.26 -2.85
N ILE A 189 -23.71 1.01 -2.95
CA ILE A 189 -22.29 0.68 -2.84
C ILE A 189 -21.51 1.21 -4.04
N ILE A 190 -22.00 1.07 -5.27
CA ILE A 190 -21.24 1.53 -6.44
C ILE A 190 -20.98 3.04 -6.39
N PRO A 191 -22.00 3.91 -6.24
CA PRO A 191 -21.74 5.35 -6.18
C PRO A 191 -20.88 5.74 -4.97
N LEU A 192 -21.11 5.12 -3.81
CA LEU A 192 -20.29 5.36 -2.60
C LEU A 192 -18.82 5.06 -2.86
N THR A 193 -18.49 3.86 -3.36
CA THR A 193 -17.10 3.46 -3.57
C THR A 193 -16.43 4.27 -4.67
N VAL A 194 -17.15 4.64 -5.73
CA VAL A 194 -16.61 5.50 -6.80
C VAL A 194 -16.25 6.89 -6.27
N ILE A 195 -17.11 7.49 -5.44
CA ILE A 195 -16.80 8.80 -4.85
C ILE A 195 -15.60 8.68 -3.91
N LEU A 196 -15.59 7.72 -2.98
CA LEU A 196 -14.49 7.56 -2.03
C LEU A 196 -13.16 7.27 -2.73
N ASP A 197 -13.18 6.42 -3.74
CA ASP A 197 -12.00 6.07 -4.53
C ASP A 197 -11.45 7.30 -5.27
N ALA A 198 -12.29 8.05 -5.98
CA ALA A 198 -11.87 9.23 -6.73
C ALA A 198 -11.20 10.28 -5.83
N PHE A 199 -11.73 10.52 -4.62
CA PHE A 199 -11.08 11.40 -3.64
C PHE A 199 -9.75 10.83 -3.13
N LEU A 200 -9.68 9.52 -2.90
CA LEU A 200 -8.47 8.84 -2.42
C LEU A 200 -7.34 8.89 -3.46
N ILE A 201 -7.60 8.48 -4.71
CA ILE A 201 -6.58 8.52 -5.78
C ILE A 201 -6.14 9.96 -6.06
N THR A 202 -7.07 10.92 -6.04
CA THR A 202 -6.72 12.34 -6.22
C THR A 202 -5.82 12.82 -5.08
N SER A 203 -6.13 12.48 -3.83
CA SER A 203 -5.28 12.80 -2.67
C SER A 203 -3.87 12.22 -2.82
N ILE A 204 -3.75 10.98 -3.27
CA ILE A 204 -2.44 10.32 -3.50
C ILE A 204 -1.68 11.03 -4.63
N PHE A 205 -2.34 11.33 -5.74
CA PHE A 205 -1.75 12.07 -6.86
C PHE A 205 -1.23 13.44 -6.42
N PHE A 206 -2.02 14.21 -5.69
CA PHE A 206 -1.58 15.50 -5.16
C PHE A 206 -0.44 15.35 -4.16
N THR A 207 -0.42 14.29 -3.33
CA THR A 207 0.73 14.01 -2.45
C THR A 207 2.01 13.86 -3.27
N PHE A 208 1.94 13.08 -4.35
CA PHE A 208 3.09 12.82 -5.23
C PHE A 208 3.55 14.12 -5.92
N TYR A 209 2.61 14.84 -6.52
CA TYR A 209 2.88 16.11 -7.22
C TYR A 209 3.43 17.19 -6.28
N GLU A 210 2.85 17.38 -5.09
CA GLU A 210 3.37 18.34 -4.11
C GLU A 210 4.74 17.94 -3.61
N SER A 211 4.99 16.64 -3.42
CA SER A 211 6.28 16.17 -2.96
C SER A 211 7.39 16.51 -3.96
N PHE A 212 7.16 16.39 -5.27
CA PHE A 212 8.26 16.45 -6.25
C PHE A 212 8.17 17.59 -7.30
N GLY A 213 7.05 18.31 -7.41
CA GLY A 213 6.79 19.28 -8.49
C GLY A 213 6.91 20.78 -8.13
N LEU A 214 7.16 21.12 -6.87
CA LEU A 214 6.95 22.49 -6.37
C LEU A 214 8.05 23.51 -6.73
N ASN A 215 9.25 23.09 -7.15
CA ASN A 215 10.37 24.03 -7.33
C ASN A 215 10.54 24.58 -8.76
N ASP A 216 9.62 24.26 -9.67
CA ASP A 216 9.72 24.65 -11.09
C ASP A 216 8.99 25.96 -11.43
N LYS A 217 9.46 26.62 -12.51
CA LYS A 217 8.76 27.74 -13.17
C LYS A 217 7.35 27.32 -13.57
N PHE A 218 6.39 28.25 -13.51
CA PHE A 218 4.96 27.99 -13.76
C PHE A 218 4.67 27.14 -15.01
N LYS A 219 5.22 27.49 -16.18
CA LYS A 219 5.02 26.70 -17.43
C LYS A 219 5.49 25.25 -17.30
N LYS A 220 6.66 25.02 -16.70
CA LYS A 220 7.20 23.66 -16.49
C LYS A 220 6.37 22.89 -15.47
N ARG A 221 5.91 23.58 -14.42
CA ARG A 221 5.03 23.01 -13.40
C ARG A 221 3.71 22.51 -14.00
N VAL A 222 3.07 23.30 -14.86
CA VAL A 222 1.84 22.89 -15.57
C VAL A 222 2.09 21.68 -16.46
N ILE A 223 3.17 21.67 -17.26
CA ILE A 223 3.50 20.51 -18.11
C ILE A 223 3.74 19.25 -17.27
N LYS A 224 4.52 19.34 -16.19
CA LYS A 224 4.78 18.21 -15.29
C LYS A 224 3.49 17.70 -14.66
N PHE A 225 2.62 18.60 -14.22
CA PHE A 225 1.31 18.25 -13.69
C PHE A 225 0.48 17.48 -14.72
N SER A 226 0.31 18.03 -15.93
CA SER A 226 -0.51 17.41 -16.97
C SER A 226 0.03 16.04 -17.41
N VAL A 227 1.35 15.91 -17.60
CA VAL A 227 1.96 14.62 -17.94
C VAL A 227 1.79 13.63 -16.80
N SER A 228 2.02 14.04 -15.55
CA SER A 228 1.83 13.17 -14.38
C SER A 228 0.37 12.75 -14.23
N LEU A 229 -0.60 13.63 -14.50
CA LEU A 229 -2.02 13.31 -14.48
C LEU A 229 -2.36 12.26 -15.53
N VAL A 230 -1.88 12.43 -16.77
CA VAL A 230 -2.09 11.46 -17.86
C VAL A 230 -1.49 10.10 -17.49
N ILE A 231 -0.28 10.05 -16.93
CA ILE A 231 0.32 8.80 -16.47
C ILE A 231 -0.56 8.16 -15.39
N PHE A 232 -1.01 8.92 -14.38
CA PHE A 232 -1.91 8.41 -13.34
C PHE A 232 -3.21 7.83 -13.91
N ILE A 233 -3.83 8.50 -14.88
CA ILE A 233 -5.03 8.02 -15.57
C ILE A 233 -4.76 6.68 -16.26
N LEU A 234 -3.66 6.58 -17.02
CA LEU A 234 -3.25 5.34 -17.67
C LEU A 234 -2.99 4.21 -16.65
N THR A 235 -2.34 4.52 -15.53
CA THR A 235 -2.09 3.53 -14.46
C THR A 235 -3.41 3.01 -13.87
N ARG A 236 -4.38 3.91 -13.66
CA ARG A 236 -5.71 3.55 -13.17
C ARG A 236 -6.44 2.64 -14.15
N MET A 237 -6.45 2.98 -15.44
CA MET A 237 -7.08 2.13 -16.46
C MET A 237 -6.40 0.76 -16.57
N ALA A 238 -5.07 0.70 -16.42
CA ALA A 238 -4.33 -0.55 -16.43
C ALA A 238 -4.69 -1.46 -15.26
N PHE A 239 -4.85 -0.92 -14.04
CA PHE A 239 -5.29 -1.70 -12.90
C PHE A 239 -6.69 -2.31 -13.13
N TRP A 240 -7.62 -1.54 -13.69
CA TRP A 240 -8.96 -2.04 -14.03
C TRP A 240 -8.92 -3.18 -15.04
N LYS A 241 -8.06 -3.07 -16.06
CA LYS A 241 -7.87 -4.11 -17.07
C LYS A 241 -7.30 -5.40 -16.50
N LEU A 242 -6.46 -5.31 -15.47
CA LEU A 242 -5.88 -6.46 -14.76
C LEU A 242 -6.83 -7.09 -13.75
N GLY A 243 -8.07 -6.59 -13.63
CA GLY A 243 -9.12 -7.19 -12.82
C GLY A 243 -9.09 -6.78 -11.35
N TYR A 244 -8.30 -5.79 -10.95
CA TYR A 244 -8.26 -5.33 -9.56
C TYR A 244 -9.57 -4.63 -9.19
N SER A 245 -10.23 -5.11 -8.13
CA SER A 245 -11.53 -4.61 -7.71
C SER A 245 -11.44 -3.46 -6.70
N ILE A 246 -12.23 -2.40 -6.91
CA ILE A 246 -12.48 -1.37 -5.87
C ILE A 246 -13.44 -1.92 -4.81
N PHE A 247 -14.40 -2.74 -5.21
CA PHE A 247 -15.40 -3.28 -4.29
C PHE A 247 -14.77 -4.29 -3.32
N GLY A 248 -13.85 -5.13 -3.81
CA GLY A 248 -13.14 -6.14 -3.04
C GLY A 248 -11.96 -5.63 -2.22
N GLY A 249 -11.51 -4.38 -2.42
CA GLY A 249 -10.44 -3.75 -1.65
C GLY A 249 -9.03 -3.87 -2.26
N GLU A 250 -8.86 -4.64 -3.32
CA GLU A 250 -7.58 -4.83 -4.00
C GLU A 250 -7.03 -3.51 -4.59
N MET A 251 -7.88 -2.72 -5.24
CA MET A 251 -7.49 -1.38 -5.71
C MET A 251 -7.05 -0.47 -4.57
N ILE A 252 -7.72 -0.55 -3.41
CA ILE A 252 -7.38 0.25 -2.24
C ILE A 252 -6.03 -0.18 -1.66
N LEU A 253 -5.70 -1.46 -1.72
CA LEU A 253 -4.37 -1.95 -1.35
C LEU A 253 -3.28 -1.45 -2.31
N LEU A 254 -3.55 -1.41 -3.62
CA LEU A 254 -2.62 -0.83 -4.61
C LEU A 254 -2.29 0.63 -4.24
N TYR A 255 -3.33 1.38 -3.88
CA TYR A 255 -3.23 2.76 -3.43
C TYR A 255 -2.46 2.92 -2.14
N LEU A 256 -2.65 2.03 -1.17
CA LEU A 256 -1.89 2.01 0.08
C LEU A 256 -0.40 1.81 -0.19
N ILE A 257 -0.04 0.84 -1.05
CA ILE A 257 1.36 0.59 -1.44
C ILE A 257 1.93 1.79 -2.18
N PHE A 258 1.17 2.38 -3.10
CA PHE A 258 1.60 3.56 -3.86
C PHE A 258 1.80 4.78 -2.94
N TYR A 259 0.92 4.97 -1.96
CA TYR A 259 1.01 6.05 -1.00
C TYR A 259 2.21 5.87 -0.05
N ALA A 260 2.40 4.68 0.50
CA ALA A 260 3.54 4.36 1.36
C ALA A 260 4.88 4.52 0.62
N THR A 261 4.96 4.06 -0.63
CA THR A 261 6.15 4.27 -1.48
C THR A 261 6.38 5.75 -1.77
N THR A 262 5.33 6.54 -2.04
CA THR A 262 5.44 8.00 -2.22
C THR A 262 6.01 8.68 -0.97
N LEU A 263 5.52 8.34 0.22
CA LEU A 263 6.01 8.89 1.48
C LEU A 263 7.47 8.49 1.77
N LEU A 264 7.85 7.24 1.46
CA LEU A 264 9.23 6.79 1.56
C LEU A 264 10.15 7.52 0.58
N LEU A 265 9.71 7.70 -0.67
CA LEU A 265 10.48 8.43 -1.67
C LEU A 265 10.66 9.88 -1.25
N ARG A 266 9.62 10.52 -0.71
CA ARG A 266 9.76 11.86 -0.11
C ARG A 266 10.79 11.83 1.02
N TYR A 267 10.73 10.84 1.91
CA TYR A 267 11.66 10.70 3.03
C TYR A 267 13.12 10.54 2.60
N THR A 268 13.36 9.83 1.50
CA THR A 268 14.71 9.45 1.04
C THR A 268 15.27 10.37 -0.06
N THR A 269 14.44 11.15 -0.73
CA THR A 269 14.88 12.06 -1.81
C THR A 269 15.35 13.40 -1.27
N PHE A 270 14.73 13.94 -0.21
CA PHE A 270 15.13 15.23 0.35
C PHE A 270 16.29 15.11 1.35
N ASN A 271 17.14 16.15 1.46
CA ASN A 271 18.22 16.21 2.46
C ASN A 271 17.71 16.52 3.89
N ASN A 272 16.39 16.53 4.10
CA ASN A 272 15.76 16.78 5.40
C ASN A 272 15.21 15.47 5.96
N ARG A 273 15.73 15.06 7.11
CA ARG A 273 15.26 13.85 7.81
C ARG A 273 14.17 14.22 8.82
N GLU A 274 12.92 14.02 8.45
CA GLU A 274 11.76 14.24 9.32
C GLU A 274 11.58 13.05 10.30
N ARG A 275 11.75 13.29 11.61
CA ARG A 275 11.84 12.24 12.65
C ARG A 275 10.60 11.33 12.76
N HIS A 276 9.43 11.84 12.41
CA HIS A 276 8.13 11.17 12.58
C HIS A 276 7.61 10.49 11.32
N ASN A 277 8.14 10.82 10.14
CA ASN A 277 7.71 10.25 8.87
C ASN A 277 7.83 8.71 8.83
N PRO A 278 8.89 8.07 9.38
CA PRO A 278 8.96 6.61 9.43
C PRO A 278 7.80 5.94 10.21
N ILE A 279 7.31 6.57 11.29
CA ILE A 279 6.17 6.03 12.06
C ILE A 279 4.89 6.15 11.23
N LEU A 280 4.71 7.28 10.53
CA LEU A 280 3.54 7.50 9.68
C LEU A 280 3.48 6.48 8.53
N ILE A 281 4.62 6.22 7.85
CA ILE A 281 4.72 5.18 6.82
C ILE A 281 4.33 3.81 7.38
N GLY A 282 4.86 3.46 8.56
CA GLY A 282 4.53 2.19 9.21
C GLY A 282 3.05 2.08 9.59
N LEU A 283 2.47 3.13 10.16
CA LEU A 283 1.05 3.19 10.52
C LEU A 283 0.18 2.98 9.28
N ILE A 284 0.44 3.69 8.19
CA ILE A 284 -0.31 3.54 6.93
C ILE A 284 -0.19 2.12 6.40
N LEU A 285 1.03 1.57 6.36
CA LEU A 285 1.25 0.20 5.90
C LEU A 285 0.49 -0.82 6.75
N GLY A 286 0.40 -0.61 8.08
CA GLY A 286 -0.32 -1.52 8.98
C GLY A 286 -1.79 -1.76 8.65
N GLY A 287 -2.43 -0.85 7.89
CA GLY A 287 -3.81 -0.99 7.45
C GLY A 287 -4.03 -1.97 6.30
N TYR A 288 -2.97 -2.56 5.72
CA TYR A 288 -3.06 -3.45 4.55
C TYR A 288 -4.06 -4.62 4.75
N ILE A 289 -4.17 -5.09 6.00
CA ILE A 289 -4.98 -6.23 6.42
C ILE A 289 -6.48 -5.92 6.35
N SER A 290 -6.86 -4.65 6.45
CA SER A 290 -8.24 -4.23 6.20
C SER A 290 -8.68 -4.47 4.75
N PHE A 291 -7.74 -4.61 3.81
CA PHE A 291 -8.01 -4.71 2.38
C PHE A 291 -7.72 -6.10 1.82
N SER A 292 -6.56 -6.69 2.13
CA SER A 292 -6.24 -8.05 1.69
C SER A 292 -5.25 -8.72 2.64
N TRP A 293 -5.71 -9.80 3.27
CA TRP A 293 -4.87 -10.68 4.08
C TRP A 293 -3.99 -11.57 3.20
N ASP A 294 -4.51 -11.95 2.03
CA ASP A 294 -3.81 -12.74 1.01
C ASP A 294 -2.66 -11.98 0.34
N SER A 295 -2.41 -10.72 0.73
CA SER A 295 -1.25 -9.95 0.27
C SER A 295 -0.22 -9.70 1.38
N SER A 296 -0.37 -10.32 2.56
CA SER A 296 0.50 -10.10 3.73
C SER A 296 1.99 -10.28 3.45
N TYR A 297 2.37 -11.34 2.72
CA TYR A 297 3.77 -11.60 2.36
C TYR A 297 4.33 -10.54 1.40
N GLN A 298 3.50 -9.98 0.51
CA GLN A 298 3.94 -8.94 -0.41
C GLN A 298 4.30 -7.64 0.32
N ILE A 299 3.64 -7.33 1.44
CA ILE A 299 3.98 -6.18 2.29
C ILE A 299 5.33 -6.41 2.99
N LEU A 300 5.64 -7.64 3.41
CA LEU A 300 6.97 -8.01 3.91
C LEU A 300 8.06 -7.81 2.84
N PHE A 301 7.77 -8.18 1.59
CA PHE A 301 8.69 -7.98 0.47
C PHE A 301 8.97 -6.50 0.21
N LEU A 302 7.92 -5.67 0.32
CA LEU A 302 8.05 -4.22 0.25
C LEU A 302 8.91 -3.65 1.38
N LEU A 303 8.70 -4.11 2.63
CA LEU A 303 9.52 -3.70 3.77
C LEU A 303 10.99 -4.06 3.59
N TYR A 304 11.29 -5.23 3.03
CA TYR A 304 12.66 -5.61 2.70
C TYR A 304 13.30 -4.61 1.73
N ALA A 305 12.60 -4.20 0.66
CA ALA A 305 13.11 -3.19 -0.26
C ALA A 305 13.29 -1.81 0.42
N PHE A 306 12.39 -1.43 1.33
CA PHE A 306 12.47 -0.16 2.07
C PHE A 306 13.76 -0.04 2.89
N ILE A 307 14.21 -1.13 3.51
CA ILE A 307 15.47 -1.18 4.28
C ILE A 307 16.63 -0.67 3.44
N PHE A 308 16.78 -1.19 2.22
CA PHE A 308 17.93 -0.88 1.39
C PHE A 308 17.84 0.50 0.75
N THR A 309 16.64 1.01 0.46
CA THR A 309 16.48 2.38 -0.04
C THR A 309 16.76 3.42 1.03
N ILE A 310 16.33 3.19 2.29
CA ILE A 310 16.67 4.07 3.43
C ILE A 310 18.17 4.01 3.72
N GLN A 311 18.75 2.80 3.78
CA GLN A 311 20.19 2.58 4.01
C GLN A 311 21.07 3.25 2.95
N ARG A 312 20.59 3.36 1.70
CA ARG A 312 21.30 4.07 0.63
C ARG A 312 21.36 5.57 0.86
N LYS A 313 20.33 6.17 1.47
CA LYS A 313 20.28 7.61 1.76
C LYS A 313 20.92 7.98 3.08
N PHE A 314 20.68 7.19 4.13
CA PHE A 314 21.13 7.48 5.49
C PHE A 314 22.13 6.42 5.91
N THR A 315 23.37 6.84 6.18
CA THR A 315 24.46 5.98 6.64
C THR A 315 24.35 5.67 8.14
N GLN A 316 23.64 6.49 8.90
CA GLN A 316 23.47 6.35 10.35
C GLN A 316 22.02 6.44 10.81
N ASN A 317 21.71 5.79 11.92
CA ASN A 317 20.40 5.73 12.57
C ASN A 317 19.27 5.16 11.69
N PHE A 318 19.56 4.57 10.54
CA PHE A 318 18.52 4.04 9.64
C PHE A 318 17.83 2.80 10.23
N THR A 319 18.50 2.07 11.13
CA THR A 319 17.89 0.93 11.84
C THR A 319 16.68 1.38 12.66
N LYS A 320 16.77 2.54 13.33
CA LYS A 320 15.64 3.12 14.08
C LYS A 320 14.44 3.43 13.20
N ASP A 321 14.68 3.89 11.99
CA ASP A 321 13.60 4.25 11.06
C ASP A 321 12.92 3.00 10.51
N ILE A 322 13.70 1.97 10.17
CA ILE A 322 13.18 0.67 9.76
C ILE A 322 12.32 0.07 10.86
N LEU A 323 12.77 0.10 12.11
CA LEU A 323 12.00 -0.42 13.24
C LEU A 323 10.64 0.26 13.37
N LYS A 324 10.58 1.59 13.20
CA LYS A 324 9.33 2.36 13.22
C LYS A 324 8.40 2.01 12.06
N ILE A 325 8.95 1.80 10.87
CA ILE A 325 8.18 1.46 9.67
C ILE A 325 7.61 0.04 9.78
N ALA A 326 8.43 -0.91 10.24
CA ALA A 326 8.06 -2.32 10.25
C ALA A 326 7.17 -2.72 11.45
N LEU A 327 7.07 -1.90 12.51
CA LEU A 327 6.33 -2.24 13.73
C LEU A 327 4.86 -2.63 13.46
N PHE A 328 4.08 -1.76 12.82
CA PHE A 328 2.64 -2.02 12.61
C PHE A 328 2.38 -3.14 11.60
N PRO A 329 3.05 -3.18 10.43
CA PRO A 329 2.83 -4.28 9.48
C PRO A 329 3.26 -5.64 10.03
N MET A 330 4.33 -5.72 10.84
CA MET A 330 4.79 -6.99 11.41
C MET A 330 3.82 -7.55 12.45
N VAL A 331 3.22 -6.70 13.30
CA VAL A 331 2.15 -7.13 14.23
C VAL A 331 1.00 -7.75 13.45
N GLY A 332 0.59 -7.06 12.39
CA GLY A 332 -0.46 -7.54 11.51
C GLY A 332 -0.11 -8.86 10.79
N PHE A 333 1.14 -9.01 10.36
CA PHE A 333 1.63 -10.23 9.73
C PHE A 333 1.65 -11.43 10.69
N ILE A 334 2.07 -11.23 11.94
CA ILE A 334 2.00 -12.28 12.97
C ILE A 334 0.55 -12.73 13.14
N PHE A 335 -0.38 -11.78 13.21
CA PHE A 335 -1.79 -12.06 13.38
C PHE A 335 -2.40 -12.85 12.22
N TYR A 336 -2.01 -12.54 10.98
CA TYR A 336 -2.37 -13.35 9.81
C TYR A 336 -1.97 -14.83 9.97
N ASN A 337 -0.76 -15.09 10.48
CA ASN A 337 -0.30 -16.46 10.68
C ASN A 337 -0.99 -17.15 11.87
N VAL A 338 -1.42 -16.39 12.89
CA VAL A 338 -2.27 -16.91 13.99
C VAL A 338 -3.58 -17.45 13.44
N ILE A 339 -4.27 -16.69 12.58
CA ILE A 339 -5.55 -17.14 12.00
C ILE A 339 -5.37 -18.36 11.10
N LEU A 340 -4.26 -18.42 10.35
CA LEU A 340 -3.96 -19.57 9.50
C LEU A 340 -3.49 -20.82 10.26
N GLY A 341 -3.26 -20.75 11.58
CA GLY A 341 -2.71 -21.87 12.36
C GLY A 341 -1.25 -22.19 12.02
N LEU A 342 -0.52 -21.25 11.42
CA LEU A 342 0.86 -21.40 10.96
C LEU A 342 1.85 -21.14 12.11
N TYR A 343 1.86 -22.02 13.12
CA TYR A 343 2.58 -21.82 14.37
C TYR A 343 4.09 -21.61 14.23
N ILE A 344 4.74 -22.30 13.28
CA ILE A 344 6.18 -22.14 13.04
C ILE A 344 6.49 -20.71 12.57
N GLN A 345 5.68 -20.21 11.63
CA GLN A 345 5.78 -18.84 11.12
C GLN A 345 5.55 -17.84 12.27
N ILE A 346 4.53 -18.05 13.11
CA ILE A 346 4.28 -17.20 14.29
C ILE A 346 5.53 -17.10 15.18
N ILE A 347 6.20 -18.23 15.47
CA ILE A 347 7.41 -18.26 16.30
C ILE A 347 8.56 -17.50 15.63
N ILE A 348 8.80 -17.73 14.33
CA ILE A 348 9.88 -17.07 13.58
C ILE A 348 9.67 -15.56 13.56
N PHE A 349 8.48 -15.09 13.14
CA PHE A 349 8.20 -13.67 13.01
C PHE A 349 8.01 -12.97 14.36
N GLY A 350 7.48 -13.67 15.37
CA GLY A 350 7.46 -13.22 16.76
C GLY A 350 8.87 -13.03 17.31
N SER A 351 9.79 -13.96 17.01
CA SER A 351 11.21 -13.83 17.40
C SER A 351 11.88 -12.64 16.70
N ILE A 352 11.61 -12.43 15.41
CA ILE A 352 12.10 -11.25 14.67
C ILE A 352 11.59 -9.96 15.32
N LEU A 353 10.31 -9.89 15.67
CA LEU A 353 9.71 -8.73 16.33
C LEU A 353 10.28 -8.51 17.75
N LEU A 354 10.57 -9.59 18.49
CA LEU A 354 11.24 -9.51 19.78
C LEU A 354 12.69 -9.00 19.63
N VAL A 355 13.42 -9.47 18.62
CA VAL A 355 14.74 -8.94 18.25
C VAL A 355 14.64 -7.45 17.86
N MET A 356 13.59 -7.04 17.15
CA MET A 356 13.32 -5.63 16.84
C MET A 356 13.10 -4.79 18.11
N PHE A 357 12.38 -5.30 19.11
CA PHE A 357 12.24 -4.60 20.40
C PHE A 357 13.54 -4.58 21.20
N MET A 358 14.30 -5.68 21.24
CA MET A 358 15.61 -5.71 21.89
C MET A 358 16.58 -4.74 21.24
N THR A 359 16.62 -4.68 19.91
CA THR A 359 17.45 -3.71 19.18
C THR A 359 17.01 -2.27 19.46
N ALA A 360 15.71 -1.98 19.50
CA ALA A 360 15.20 -0.67 19.90
C ALA A 360 15.62 -0.29 21.34
N TYR A 361 15.56 -1.25 22.27
CA TYR A 361 16.00 -1.05 23.65
C TYR A 361 17.51 -0.83 23.76
N LEU A 362 18.31 -1.63 23.04
CA LEU A 362 19.76 -1.48 22.96
C LEU A 362 20.16 -0.14 22.33
N MET A 363 19.42 0.36 21.33
CA MET A 363 19.62 1.71 20.79
C MET A 363 19.48 2.81 21.84
N ASN A 364 18.65 2.61 22.88
CA ASN A 364 18.48 3.58 23.96
C ASN A 364 19.56 3.47 25.05
N LYS A 365 20.21 2.31 25.22
CA LYS A 365 21.20 2.08 26.29
C LYS A 365 22.66 2.03 25.82
N ASN A 366 22.95 1.34 24.72
CA ASN A 366 24.29 1.07 24.20
C ASN A 366 24.32 1.22 22.66
N TYR A 367 24.49 2.46 22.17
CA TYR A 367 24.46 2.78 20.74
C TYR A 367 25.59 2.12 19.91
N SER A 368 26.66 1.64 20.56
CA SER A 368 27.85 1.09 19.89
C SER A 368 27.59 -0.19 19.07
N PHE A 369 26.74 -1.10 19.53
CA PHE A 369 26.43 -2.33 18.79
C PHE A 369 25.62 -2.05 17.52
N VAL A 370 24.70 -1.10 17.60
CA VAL A 370 23.85 -0.72 16.46
C VAL A 370 24.66 0.02 15.41
N VAL A 371 25.61 0.87 15.82
CA VAL A 371 26.58 1.47 14.90
C VAL A 371 27.40 0.41 14.17
N LYS A 372 27.86 -0.65 14.86
CA LYS A 372 28.58 -1.76 14.19
C LYS A 372 27.72 -2.48 13.15
N PHE A 373 26.43 -2.70 13.45
CA PHE A 373 25.49 -3.29 12.49
C PHE A 373 25.23 -2.37 11.29
N GLU A 374 24.99 -1.08 11.53
CA GLU A 374 24.79 -0.09 10.47
C GLU A 374 26.03 0.03 9.57
N LEU A 375 27.23 0.06 10.17
CA LEU A 375 28.51 0.03 9.45
C LEU A 375 28.71 -1.27 8.67
N PHE A 376 28.27 -2.42 9.19
CA PHE A 376 28.31 -3.68 8.45
C PHE A 376 27.42 -3.64 7.21
N LEU A 377 26.16 -3.23 7.37
CA LEU A 377 25.22 -3.08 6.24
C LEU A 377 25.69 -2.04 5.24
N GLU A 378 26.37 -1.00 5.69
CA GLU A 378 26.97 -0.01 4.81
C GLU A 378 28.17 -0.62 4.06
N ASN A 379 29.19 -1.10 4.76
CA ASN A 379 30.43 -1.59 4.15
C ASN A 379 30.23 -2.84 3.29
N ARG A 380 29.27 -3.70 3.65
CA ARG A 380 28.96 -4.95 2.95
C ARG A 380 27.59 -4.92 2.28
N SER A 381 27.13 -3.74 1.85
CA SER A 381 25.79 -3.53 1.25
C SER A 381 25.46 -4.48 0.09
N THR A 382 26.40 -4.71 -0.85
CA THR A 382 26.19 -5.66 -1.95
C THR A 382 25.92 -7.08 -1.44
N PHE A 383 26.71 -7.54 -0.47
CA PHE A 383 26.50 -8.85 0.17
C PHE A 383 25.17 -8.90 0.93
N ALA A 384 24.84 -7.87 1.68
CA ALA A 384 23.61 -7.79 2.47
C ALA A 384 22.34 -7.79 1.59
N VAL A 385 22.37 -7.15 0.41
CA VAL A 385 21.26 -7.20 -0.55
C VAL A 385 21.14 -8.59 -1.19
N LEU A 386 22.27 -9.25 -1.49
CA LEU A 386 22.32 -10.50 -2.24
C LEU A 386 22.08 -11.75 -1.40
N ILE A 387 22.23 -11.69 -0.07
CA ILE A 387 22.15 -12.89 0.78
C ILE A 387 20.80 -13.61 0.66
N VAL A 388 19.69 -12.88 0.72
CA VAL A 388 18.33 -13.43 0.60
C VAL A 388 18.03 -13.95 -0.82
N PRO A 389 18.23 -13.18 -1.91
CA PRO A 389 17.98 -13.70 -3.26
C PRO A 389 18.84 -14.93 -3.57
N ILE A 390 20.13 -14.94 -3.19
CA ILE A 390 21.00 -16.12 -3.40
C ILE A 390 20.46 -17.33 -2.65
N PHE A 391 20.05 -17.16 -1.39
CA PHE A 391 19.47 -18.23 -0.59
C PHE A 391 18.19 -18.80 -1.22
N PHE A 392 17.25 -17.94 -1.63
CA PHE A 392 16.02 -18.37 -2.30
C PHE A 392 16.29 -19.05 -3.63
N MET A 393 17.19 -18.51 -4.45
CA MET A 393 17.54 -19.09 -5.74
C MET A 393 18.22 -20.46 -5.57
N ALA A 394 19.21 -20.58 -4.67
CA ALA A 394 19.93 -21.82 -4.44
C ALA A 394 19.01 -22.95 -3.96
N ILE A 395 18.13 -22.65 -3.00
CA ILE A 395 17.17 -23.65 -2.51
C ILE A 395 16.15 -23.99 -3.60
N SER A 396 15.61 -23.01 -4.31
CA SER A 396 14.70 -23.27 -5.42
C SER A 396 15.34 -24.19 -6.46
N THR A 397 16.59 -23.95 -6.83
CA THR A 397 17.29 -24.80 -7.80
C THR A 397 17.53 -26.20 -7.28
N ALA A 398 17.85 -26.36 -5.98
CA ALA A 398 17.98 -27.67 -5.36
C ALA A 398 16.65 -28.46 -5.40
N PHE A 399 15.51 -27.80 -5.13
CA PHE A 399 14.19 -28.42 -5.29
C PHE A 399 13.92 -28.84 -6.74
N ILE A 400 14.16 -27.97 -7.72
CA ILE A 400 13.95 -28.28 -9.14
C ILE A 400 14.77 -29.51 -9.55
N LEU A 401 16.04 -29.56 -9.16
CA LEU A 401 16.93 -30.67 -9.46
C LEU A 401 16.53 -31.96 -8.74
N ALA A 402 16.09 -31.87 -7.48
CA ALA A 402 15.72 -33.03 -6.67
C ALA A 402 14.42 -33.70 -7.12
N PHE A 403 13.44 -32.92 -7.57
CA PHE A 403 12.12 -33.41 -7.98
C PHE A 403 11.97 -33.61 -9.50
N ASN A 404 13.02 -33.34 -10.28
CA ASN A 404 13.05 -33.43 -11.75
C ASN A 404 11.84 -32.75 -12.42
N GLU A 405 11.35 -31.66 -11.81
CA GLU A 405 10.16 -30.97 -12.27
C GLU A 405 10.49 -30.11 -13.49
N ASN A 406 9.77 -30.34 -14.58
CA ASN A 406 9.97 -29.62 -15.83
C ASN A 406 9.76 -28.10 -15.61
N ILE A 407 10.71 -27.28 -16.06
CA ILE A 407 10.71 -25.81 -15.87
C ILE A 407 9.52 -25.13 -16.61
N ILE A 408 8.84 -25.87 -17.50
CA ILE A 408 7.84 -25.39 -18.47
C ILE A 408 6.45 -26.04 -18.22
N SER A 409 6.10 -26.46 -17.00
CA SER A 409 4.71 -26.89 -16.75
C SER A 409 3.78 -25.66 -16.73
N GLU A 410 2.68 -25.71 -17.50
CA GLU A 410 1.73 -24.59 -17.64
C GLU A 410 1.06 -24.20 -16.32
N GLU A 411 0.90 -25.16 -15.40
CA GLU A 411 0.20 -25.00 -14.12
C GLU A 411 1.04 -24.23 -13.07
N TYR A 412 2.36 -24.22 -13.21
CA TYR A 412 3.32 -23.56 -12.30
C TYR A 412 4.28 -22.65 -13.04
N ASN A 413 3.80 -22.01 -14.11
CA ASN A 413 4.65 -21.15 -14.92
C ASN A 413 5.16 -19.99 -14.05
N SER A 414 6.39 -20.07 -13.56
CA SER A 414 6.98 -19.05 -12.67
C SER A 414 7.11 -17.67 -13.33
N LEU A 415 6.91 -17.62 -14.66
CA LEU A 415 6.76 -16.41 -15.47
C LEU A 415 5.33 -15.81 -15.43
N ASN A 416 4.38 -16.46 -14.77
CA ASN A 416 2.94 -16.15 -14.81
C ASN A 416 2.63 -14.70 -14.46
N ILE A 417 3.36 -14.08 -13.51
CA ILE A 417 3.15 -12.68 -13.14
C ILE A 417 3.36 -11.75 -14.35
N LEU A 418 4.51 -11.85 -15.02
CA LEU A 418 4.81 -11.05 -16.22
C LEU A 418 3.95 -11.49 -17.40
N TYR A 419 3.63 -12.78 -17.50
CA TYR A 419 2.75 -13.33 -18.52
C TYR A 419 1.35 -12.72 -18.45
N ILE A 420 0.76 -12.60 -17.25
CA ILE A 420 -0.53 -11.95 -16.99
C ILE A 420 -0.49 -10.48 -17.39
N TRP A 421 0.60 -9.77 -17.08
CA TRP A 421 0.75 -8.36 -17.49
C TRP A 421 0.81 -8.22 -19.01
N MET A 422 1.40 -9.20 -19.70
CA MET A 422 1.53 -9.25 -21.16
C MET A 422 0.32 -9.86 -21.87
N SER A 423 -0.79 -10.14 -21.15
CA SER A 423 -2.05 -10.67 -21.71
C SER A 423 -2.71 -9.79 -22.78
N VAL A 424 -2.21 -8.57 -23.00
CA VAL A 424 -2.60 -7.70 -24.12
C VAL A 424 -2.19 -8.29 -25.48
N ILE A 425 -1.18 -9.15 -25.50
CA ILE A 425 -0.67 -9.79 -26.71
C ILE A 425 -1.50 -11.04 -27.00
N LYS A 426 -2.31 -11.00 -28.06
CA LYS A 426 -3.22 -12.10 -28.44
C LYS A 426 -2.51 -13.37 -28.92
N ASN A 427 -1.24 -13.29 -29.32
CA ASN A 427 -0.46 -14.43 -29.80
C ASN A 427 0.32 -15.06 -28.64
N ASN A 428 -0.06 -16.27 -28.24
CA ASN A 428 0.51 -17.01 -27.11
C ASN A 428 2.04 -17.21 -27.24
N ILE A 429 2.54 -17.55 -28.43
CA ILE A 429 3.98 -17.77 -28.65
C ILE A 429 4.75 -16.47 -28.48
N ALA A 430 4.24 -15.38 -29.06
CA ALA A 430 4.86 -14.07 -28.92
C ALA A 430 4.82 -13.57 -27.47
N GLN A 431 3.72 -13.82 -26.75
CA GLN A 431 3.55 -13.46 -25.35
C GLN A 431 4.56 -14.21 -24.47
N GLN A 432 4.71 -15.53 -24.63
CA GLN A 432 5.67 -16.33 -23.87
C GLN A 432 7.12 -15.87 -24.11
N LEU A 433 7.51 -15.66 -25.37
CA LEU A 433 8.86 -15.25 -25.74
C LEU A 433 9.21 -13.85 -25.20
N LEU A 434 8.29 -12.88 -25.33
CA LEU A 434 8.48 -11.55 -24.77
C LEU A 434 8.54 -11.57 -23.24
N THR A 435 7.69 -12.38 -22.60
CA THR A 435 7.71 -12.55 -21.14
C THR A 435 9.06 -13.07 -20.67
N PHE A 436 9.62 -14.06 -21.37
CA PHE A 436 10.94 -14.60 -21.06
C PHE A 436 12.06 -13.56 -21.23
N ILE A 437 12.09 -12.82 -22.35
CA ILE A 437 13.10 -11.78 -22.61
C ILE A 437 13.03 -10.67 -21.55
N ILE A 438 11.84 -10.19 -21.23
CA ILE A 438 11.64 -9.17 -20.19
C ILE A 438 12.11 -9.70 -18.83
N SER A 439 11.75 -10.94 -18.50
CA SER A 439 12.14 -11.55 -17.23
C SER A 439 13.67 -11.66 -17.06
N MET A 440 14.36 -12.16 -18.08
CA MET A 440 15.83 -12.32 -18.07
C MET A 440 16.56 -10.98 -18.09
N SER A 441 16.08 -10.01 -18.86
CA SER A 441 16.66 -8.66 -18.89
C SER A 441 16.49 -7.92 -17.56
N LEU A 442 15.33 -8.04 -16.90
CA LEU A 442 15.13 -7.52 -15.56
C LEU A 442 16.04 -8.20 -14.53
N LEU A 443 16.25 -9.52 -14.63
CA LEU A 443 17.13 -10.25 -13.72
C LEU A 443 18.57 -9.77 -13.88
N ALA A 444 19.09 -9.73 -15.11
CA ALA A 444 20.42 -9.22 -15.40
C ALA A 444 20.58 -7.75 -14.95
N GLY A 445 19.61 -6.89 -15.29
CA GLY A 445 19.61 -5.49 -14.89
C GLY A 445 19.59 -5.31 -13.37
N SER A 446 18.84 -6.14 -12.65
CA SER A 446 18.76 -6.10 -11.19
C SER A 446 20.08 -6.53 -10.53
N LEU A 447 20.74 -7.57 -11.02
CA LEU A 447 22.06 -7.98 -10.55
C LEU A 447 23.10 -6.87 -10.77
N VAL A 448 23.18 -6.34 -11.99
CA VAL A 448 24.07 -5.22 -12.32
C VAL A 448 23.79 -4.03 -11.41
N TRP A 449 22.53 -3.68 -11.20
CA TRP A 449 22.14 -2.57 -10.34
C TRP A 449 22.68 -2.72 -8.91
N VAL A 450 22.64 -3.92 -8.32
CA VAL A 450 23.15 -4.13 -6.95
C VAL A 450 24.63 -3.80 -6.80
N PHE A 451 25.44 -3.99 -7.86
CA PHE A 451 26.87 -3.63 -7.86
C PHE A 451 27.10 -2.12 -8.06
N PHE A 452 26.27 -1.45 -8.85
CA PHE A 452 26.47 -0.04 -9.21
C PHE A 452 25.67 0.97 -8.39
N ARG A 453 24.61 0.54 -7.68
CA ARG A 453 23.67 1.42 -6.96
C ARG A 453 24.33 2.41 -6.01
N LYS A 454 25.44 2.03 -5.38
CA LYS A 454 26.21 2.91 -4.46
C LYS A 454 27.01 3.99 -5.17
N LYS A 455 27.38 3.77 -6.44
CA LYS A 455 28.13 4.75 -7.25
C LYS A 455 27.21 5.82 -7.85
N ILE A 456 25.89 5.61 -7.82
CA ILE A 456 24.88 6.50 -8.39
C ILE A 456 24.26 7.33 -7.26
N LYS A 457 24.16 8.65 -7.45
CA LYS A 457 23.53 9.56 -6.49
C LYS A 457 22.07 9.17 -6.23
N ALA A 458 21.65 9.23 -4.96
CA ALA A 458 20.27 8.97 -4.56
C ALA A 458 19.36 10.15 -4.89
N ASP A 459 18.74 10.10 -6.07
CA ASP A 459 17.66 10.98 -6.53
C ASP A 459 16.33 10.19 -6.63
N LEU A 460 15.19 10.89 -6.77
CA LEU A 460 13.83 10.29 -6.85
C LEU A 460 13.78 9.05 -7.75
N LEU A 461 14.13 9.21 -9.04
CA LEU A 461 14.07 8.12 -10.03
C LEU A 461 14.96 6.95 -9.60
N THR A 462 16.18 7.24 -9.15
CA THR A 462 17.12 6.19 -8.74
C THR A 462 16.66 5.46 -7.49
N SER A 463 15.91 6.11 -6.59
CA SER A 463 15.34 5.48 -5.40
C SER A 463 14.14 4.60 -5.76
N VAL A 464 13.30 5.00 -6.72
CA VAL A 464 12.19 4.14 -7.19
C VAL A 464 12.71 2.92 -7.97
N VAL A 465 13.70 3.14 -8.85
CA VAL A 465 14.36 2.05 -9.59
C VAL A 465 15.02 1.07 -8.63
N ASP A 466 15.62 1.58 -7.56
CA ASP A 466 16.22 0.76 -6.51
C ASP A 466 15.20 -0.14 -5.81
N LEU A 467 14.05 0.42 -5.40
CA LEU A 467 12.94 -0.36 -4.85
C LEU A 467 12.46 -1.43 -5.82
N PHE A 468 12.25 -1.07 -7.09
CA PHE A 468 11.76 -1.97 -8.14
C PHE A 468 12.72 -3.14 -8.39
N LEU A 469 14.00 -2.85 -8.63
CA LEU A 469 14.99 -3.87 -8.99
C LEU A 469 15.36 -4.77 -7.81
N ILE A 470 15.45 -4.25 -6.59
CA ILE A 470 15.70 -5.08 -5.40
C ILE A 470 14.51 -6.00 -5.12
N SER A 471 13.28 -5.48 -5.25
CA SER A 471 12.07 -6.29 -5.11
C SER A 471 12.01 -7.39 -6.15
N TYR A 472 12.29 -7.06 -7.42
CA TYR A 472 12.32 -8.03 -8.51
C TYR A 472 13.35 -9.13 -8.27
N LEU A 473 14.60 -8.74 -7.99
CA LEU A 473 15.70 -9.67 -7.76
C LEU A 473 15.41 -10.63 -6.60
N THR A 474 14.73 -10.16 -5.56
CA THR A 474 14.54 -10.94 -4.33
C THR A 474 13.29 -11.81 -4.36
N PHE A 475 12.17 -11.30 -4.89
CA PHE A 475 10.87 -11.94 -4.67
C PHE A 475 10.05 -12.19 -5.94
N TYR A 476 10.29 -11.47 -7.03
CA TYR A 476 9.43 -11.54 -8.23
C TYR A 476 10.11 -12.11 -9.47
N ASN A 477 11.39 -12.49 -9.38
CA ASN A 477 12.02 -13.27 -10.43
C ASN A 477 11.46 -14.72 -10.42
N PRO A 478 11.45 -15.42 -11.56
CA PRO A 478 10.79 -16.73 -11.68
C PRO A 478 11.33 -17.78 -10.70
N ILE A 479 12.63 -17.78 -10.45
CA ILE A 479 13.28 -18.76 -9.57
C ILE A 479 12.83 -18.54 -8.12
N SER A 480 12.91 -17.30 -7.62
CA SER A 480 12.48 -16.99 -6.26
C SER A 480 10.98 -17.15 -6.07
N VAL A 481 10.15 -16.80 -7.06
CA VAL A 481 8.69 -16.98 -7.00
C VAL A 481 8.32 -18.44 -6.80
N ARG A 482 9.01 -19.37 -7.48
CA ARG A 482 8.76 -20.80 -7.32
C ARG A 482 9.02 -21.27 -5.89
N PHE A 483 10.15 -20.91 -5.30
CA PHE A 483 10.43 -21.22 -3.90
C PHE A 483 9.40 -20.60 -2.95
N ILE A 484 9.06 -19.33 -3.16
CA ILE A 484 8.06 -18.64 -2.34
C ILE A 484 6.70 -19.34 -2.45
N SER A 485 6.31 -19.79 -3.64
CA SER A 485 5.03 -20.46 -3.87
C SER A 485 4.87 -21.78 -3.13
N THR A 486 5.97 -22.47 -2.80
CA THR A 486 5.95 -23.68 -1.97
C THR A 486 5.45 -23.40 -0.55
N PHE A 487 5.79 -22.23 0.01
CA PHE A 487 5.35 -21.82 1.35
C PHE A 487 4.14 -20.88 1.31
N TYR A 488 3.91 -20.25 0.16
CA TYR A 488 2.86 -19.27 -0.06
C TYR A 488 2.17 -19.47 -1.42
N PRO A 489 1.30 -20.49 -1.56
CA PRO A 489 0.66 -20.82 -2.85
C PRO A 489 -0.12 -19.65 -3.47
N LYS A 490 -0.68 -18.77 -2.63
CA LYS A 490 -1.41 -17.56 -3.02
C LYS A 490 -0.52 -16.46 -3.65
N MET A 491 0.79 -16.68 -3.75
CA MET A 491 1.72 -15.75 -4.40
C MET A 491 1.35 -15.47 -5.87
N PHE A 492 0.86 -16.48 -6.60
CA PHE A 492 0.46 -16.32 -8.00
C PHE A 492 -0.86 -15.56 -8.15
N GLU A 493 -1.81 -15.79 -7.24
CA GLU A 493 -3.15 -15.18 -7.26
C GLU A 493 -3.10 -13.65 -7.10
N THR A 494 -2.05 -13.14 -6.49
CA THR A 494 -1.86 -11.71 -6.22
C THR A 494 -1.16 -10.94 -7.35
N ASN A 495 -0.87 -11.59 -8.49
CA ASN A 495 -0.44 -10.99 -9.75
C ASN A 495 0.74 -10.00 -9.66
N GLY A 496 1.65 -10.16 -8.68
CA GLY A 496 2.79 -9.28 -8.49
C GLY A 496 2.43 -7.82 -8.17
N MET A 497 1.29 -7.61 -7.49
CA MET A 497 0.71 -6.31 -7.14
C MET A 497 1.73 -5.24 -6.70
N VAL A 498 2.65 -5.56 -5.79
CA VAL A 498 3.67 -4.60 -5.32
C VAL A 498 4.65 -4.22 -6.44
N LEU A 499 5.13 -5.18 -7.23
CA LEU A 499 6.05 -4.91 -8.33
C LEU A 499 5.39 -4.01 -9.39
N LEU A 500 4.09 -4.22 -9.63
CA LEU A 500 3.28 -3.45 -10.54
C LEU A 500 3.09 -2.01 -10.05
N VAL A 501 2.83 -1.81 -8.76
CA VAL A 501 2.80 -0.47 -8.14
C VAL A 501 4.17 0.21 -8.25
N LEU A 502 5.26 -0.51 -8.02
CA LEU A 502 6.61 0.04 -8.17
C LEU A 502 6.93 0.43 -9.62
N LEU A 503 6.50 -0.36 -10.61
CA LEU A 503 6.59 0.00 -12.03
C LEU A 503 5.82 1.28 -12.33
N PHE A 504 4.62 1.45 -11.76
CA PHE A 504 3.88 2.69 -11.94
C PHE A 504 4.46 3.87 -11.18
N ALA A 505 5.05 3.65 -10.01
CA ALA A 505 5.80 4.69 -9.31
C ALA A 505 7.03 5.12 -10.11
N THR A 506 7.75 4.21 -10.79
CA THR A 506 8.88 4.58 -11.65
C THR A 506 8.42 5.43 -12.83
N LEU A 507 7.36 5.01 -13.54
CA LEU A 507 6.78 5.79 -14.64
C LEU A 507 6.32 7.18 -14.19
N ASN A 508 5.62 7.27 -13.05
CA ASN A 508 5.18 8.55 -12.50
C ASN A 508 6.33 9.45 -12.02
N SER A 509 7.51 8.89 -11.70
CA SER A 509 8.68 9.67 -11.31
C SER A 509 9.43 10.30 -12.49
N LEU A 510 9.28 9.77 -13.72
CA LEU A 510 9.99 10.24 -14.91
C LEU A 510 9.79 11.73 -15.22
N PRO A 511 8.56 12.30 -15.20
CA PRO A 511 8.34 13.72 -15.48
C PRO A 511 9.08 14.65 -14.51
N TYR A 512 9.31 14.18 -13.28
CA TYR A 512 9.97 14.93 -12.22
C TYR A 512 11.50 14.77 -12.26
N SER A 513 12.00 13.69 -12.87
CA SER A 513 13.43 13.40 -12.99
C SER A 513 14.14 14.23 -14.07
N ILE A 514 13.41 14.89 -14.97
CA ILE A 514 13.99 15.77 -15.99
C ILE A 514 14.47 17.05 -15.30
N LYS A 515 15.74 17.05 -14.86
CA LYS A 515 16.37 18.23 -14.26
C LYS A 515 16.38 19.39 -15.26
N GLY A 516 15.66 20.46 -14.95
CA GLY A 516 16.01 21.76 -15.50
C GLY A 516 17.40 22.12 -14.97
N LYS A 517 18.34 22.48 -15.87
CA LYS A 517 19.62 23.10 -15.46
C LYS A 517 19.32 24.22 -14.47
N GLY A 518 19.86 24.10 -13.26
CA GLY A 518 19.89 25.19 -12.27
C GLY A 518 19.10 24.90 -11.00
N LEU A 519 19.70 24.11 -10.11
CA LEU A 519 19.73 24.40 -8.68
C LEU A 519 20.97 23.66 -8.16
N LYS A 520 22.06 24.40 -7.98
CA LYS A 520 23.21 23.92 -7.20
C LYS A 520 22.67 23.54 -5.83
N GLU A 521 22.70 22.25 -5.52
CA GLU A 521 22.42 21.76 -4.17
C GLU A 521 23.45 22.41 -3.23
N LYS A 522 22.99 23.37 -2.43
CA LYS A 522 23.79 23.91 -1.34
C LYS A 522 23.77 22.87 -0.21
N ASN A 523 24.97 22.34 0.07
CA ASN A 523 25.41 21.50 1.19
C ASN A 523 24.83 20.08 1.27
N GLU A 524 25.76 19.12 1.33
CA GLU A 524 25.57 17.66 1.26
C GLU A 524 25.21 17.01 2.62
N GLU A 525 25.11 17.80 3.69
CA GLU A 525 24.81 17.28 5.03
C GLU A 525 23.30 17.10 5.25
N VAL A 526 22.92 15.92 5.74
CA VAL A 526 21.53 15.61 6.11
C VAL A 526 21.16 16.39 7.36
N VAL A 527 20.18 17.30 7.25
CA VAL A 527 19.69 18.08 8.39
C VAL A 527 18.59 17.29 9.11
N VAL A 528 18.82 16.97 10.39
CA VAL A 528 17.81 16.35 11.26
C VAL A 528 16.94 17.45 11.88
N ILE A 529 15.68 17.52 11.47
CA ILE A 529 14.74 18.52 12.00
C ILE A 529 14.21 18.02 13.35
N LYS A 530 14.78 18.55 14.46
CA LYS A 530 14.38 18.21 15.84
C LYS A 530 13.20 19.03 16.35
N HIS A 531 13.14 20.31 16.00
CA HIS A 531 12.05 21.21 16.32
C HIS A 531 11.66 22.00 15.07
N TYR A 532 10.36 22.01 14.79
CA TYR A 532 9.79 22.98 13.86
C TYR A 532 9.61 24.27 14.65
N SER A 533 10.40 25.30 14.34
CA SER A 533 10.04 26.64 14.78
C SER A 533 8.69 26.97 14.14
N ARG A 534 7.70 27.29 14.98
CA ARG A 534 6.49 27.97 14.53
C ARG A 534 6.95 29.35 14.09
N VAL A 535 7.26 29.53 12.81
CA VAL A 535 7.48 30.87 12.25
C VAL A 535 6.30 31.19 11.36
N SER A 536 5.42 31.97 11.99
CA SER A 536 4.64 33.09 11.48
C SER A 536 4.87 33.48 10.02
N PHE A 537 3.77 33.59 9.28
CA PHE A 537 3.49 34.79 8.51
C PHE A 537 2.24 35.44 9.10
#